data_AF-A0A2N5PMG1-F1
#
_entry.id   AF-A0A2N5PMG1-F1
#
_cell.length_a   1.000
_cell.length_b   1.000
_cell.length_c   1.000
_cell.angle_alpha   90.00
_cell.angle_beta   90.00
_cell.angle_gamma   90.00
#
_symmetry.space_group_name_H-M   'P 1'
#
loop_
_entity.id
_entity.type
_entity.pdbx_description
1 polymer ?
#
loop_
_entity_poly.entity_id
_entity_poly.type
_entity_poly.pdbx_seq_one_letter_code
_entity_poly.pdbx_strand_id
1 'polypeptide(L)' 'MFQFIIYRILFGKDVMEMAVVYATLIIKGKKTIGDVPERIREQVKQVLIDLDLPELAEDAQ' A
#
# COMPACT_ATOMS: atom_id res chain seq x y z
N MET A 1 17.84 -3.15 -6.00
CA MET A 1 18.01 -1.77 -6.48
C MET A 1 17.40 -1.53 -7.87
N PHE A 2 17.58 -2.45 -8.86
CA PHE A 2 17.00 -2.31 -10.21
C PHE A 2 15.48 -2.54 -10.33
N GLN A 3 14.86 -3.40 -9.50
CA GLN A 3 13.40 -3.58 -9.48
C GLN A 3 12.65 -2.25 -9.22
N PHE A 4 13.22 -1.39 -8.38
CA PHE A 4 12.64 -0.10 -8.02
C PHE A 4 12.61 0.89 -9.19
N ILE A 5 13.59 0.78 -10.11
CA ILE A 5 13.71 1.64 -11.29
C ILE A 5 12.72 1.20 -12.39
N ILE A 6 12.54 -0.11 -12.58
CA ILE A 6 11.57 -0.66 -13.55
C ILE A 6 10.13 -0.30 -13.13
N TYR A 7 9.82 -0.42 -11.83
CA TYR A 7 8.53 0.01 -11.28
C TYR A 7 8.28 1.52 -11.46
N ARG A 8 9.32 2.37 -11.38
CA ARG A 8 9.20 3.83 -11.56
C ARG A 8 8.79 4.27 -12.97
N ILE A 9 9.13 3.48 -14.00
CA ILE A 9 8.84 3.81 -15.40
C ILE A 9 7.47 3.27 -15.83
N LEU A 10 7.03 2.13 -15.29
CA LEU A 10 5.71 1.54 -15.61
C LEU A 10 4.55 2.10 -14.77
N PHE A 11 4.72 2.29 -13.46
CA PHE A 11 3.61 2.55 -12.53
C PHE A 11 3.29 4.05 -12.38
N GLY A 12 2.98 4.72 -13.48
CA GLY A 12 2.44 6.10 -13.45
C GLY A 12 0.93 6.15 -13.21
N LYS A 13 0.18 5.16 -13.74
CA LYS A 13 -1.28 5.02 -13.60
C LYS A 13 -1.70 3.94 -12.59
N ASP A 14 -0.86 2.93 -12.40
CA ASP A 14 -1.16 1.73 -11.60
C ASP A 14 -0.91 1.90 -10.07
N VAL A 15 -0.56 3.10 -9.61
CA VAL A 15 -0.21 3.35 -8.21
C VAL A 15 -1.41 3.14 -7.28
N MET A 16 -2.59 3.62 -7.68
CA MET A 16 -3.84 3.45 -6.95
C MET A 16 -4.29 1.98 -6.93
N GLU A 17 -4.20 1.27 -8.05
CA GLU A 17 -4.52 -0.16 -8.11
C GLU A 17 -3.59 -0.97 -7.20
N MET A 18 -2.29 -0.67 -7.19
CA MET A 18 -1.37 -1.30 -6.24
C MET A 18 -1.73 -0.98 -4.80
N ALA A 19 -2.12 0.27 -4.48
CA ALA A 19 -2.54 0.62 -3.14
C ALA A 19 -3.78 -0.19 -2.69
N VAL A 20 -4.77 -0.37 -3.57
CA VAL A 20 -5.97 -1.18 -3.28
C VAL A 20 -5.60 -2.66 -3.09
N VAL A 21 -4.68 -3.21 -3.89
CA VAL A 21 -4.20 -4.58 -3.72
C VAL A 21 -3.51 -4.74 -2.36
N TYR A 22 -2.62 -3.82 -1.98
CA TYR A 22 -1.95 -3.86 -0.68
C TYR A 22 -2.91 -3.68 0.49
N ALA A 23 -3.84 -2.72 0.42
CA ALA A 23 -4.90 -2.56 1.42
C ALA A 23 -5.70 -3.87 1.59
N THR A 24 -6.07 -4.51 0.49
CA THR A 24 -6.77 -5.80 0.53
C THR A 24 -5.92 -6.91 1.16
N LEU A 25 -4.61 -6.94 0.89
CA LEU A 25 -3.69 -7.91 1.50
C LEU A 25 -3.52 -7.68 3.01
N ILE A 26 -3.56 -6.42 3.45
CA ILE A 26 -3.52 -6.04 4.87
C ILE A 26 -4.81 -6.44 5.58
N ILE A 27 -5.98 -6.15 4.98
CA ILE A 27 -7.30 -6.59 5.49
C ILE A 27 -7.35 -8.11 5.64
N LYS A 28 -6.72 -8.85 4.72
CA LYS A 28 -6.60 -10.31 4.79
C LYS A 28 -5.53 -10.81 5.77
N GLY A 29 -4.80 -9.93 6.45
CA GLY A 29 -3.72 -10.28 7.38
C GLY A 29 -2.48 -10.92 6.74
N LYS A 30 -2.31 -10.76 5.41
CA LYS A 30 -1.16 -11.35 4.68
C LYS A 30 0.07 -10.44 4.63
N LYS A 31 -0.13 -9.14 4.87
CA LYS A 31 0.87 -8.08 4.79
C LYS A 31 0.59 -7.04 5.87
N THR A 32 1.61 -6.31 6.31
CA THR A 32 1.46 -5.17 7.22
C THR A 32 1.78 -3.85 6.50
N ILE A 33 1.48 -2.71 7.11
CA ILE A 33 1.85 -1.39 6.56
C ILE A 33 3.38 -1.26 6.38
N GLY A 34 4.17 -1.95 7.21
CA GLY A 34 5.62 -2.01 7.07
C GLY A 34 6.11 -2.69 5.78
N ASP A 35 5.34 -3.64 5.24
CA ASP A 35 5.61 -4.25 3.94
C ASP A 35 5.30 -3.31 2.75
N VAL A 36 4.55 -2.24 3.00
CA VAL A 36 4.12 -1.31 1.94
C VAL A 36 5.26 -0.35 1.59
N PRO A 37 5.61 -0.22 0.29
CA PRO A 37 6.58 0.77 -0.16
C PRO A 37 6.18 2.18 0.28
N GLU A 38 7.13 2.96 0.83
CA GLU A 38 6.88 4.33 1.33
C GLU A 38 6.10 5.21 0.34
N ARG A 39 6.40 5.11 -0.96
CA ARG A 39 5.75 5.92 -2.01
C ARG A 39 4.24 5.73 -2.09
N ILE A 40 3.73 4.54 -1.75
CA ILE A 40 2.29 4.22 -1.80
C ILE A 40 1.68 4.04 -0.43
N ARG A 41 2.50 4.11 0.64
CA ARG A 41 2.06 3.92 2.02
C ARG A 41 0.92 4.87 2.38
N GLU A 42 1.06 6.14 2.02
CA GLU A 42 0.01 7.14 2.23
C GLU A 42 -1.28 6.82 1.47
N GLN A 43 -1.18 6.33 0.23
CA GLN A 43 -2.37 5.92 -0.53
C GLN A 43 -3.02 4.67 0.06
N VAL A 44 -2.24 3.70 0.54
CA VAL A 44 -2.76 2.51 1.22
C VAL A 44 -3.45 2.88 2.52
N LYS A 45 -2.87 3.78 3.32
CA LYS A 45 -3.49 4.33 4.53
C LYS A 45 -4.82 5.03 4.19
N GLN A 46 -4.84 5.86 3.15
CA GLN A 46 -6.06 6.51 2.68
C GLN A 46 -7.14 5.50 2.27
N VAL A 47 -6.78 4.47 1.50
CA VAL A 47 -7.73 3.41 1.09
C VAL A 47 -8.27 2.65 2.29
N LEU A 48 -7.44 2.37 3.31
CA LEU A 48 -7.90 1.71 4.54
C LEU A 48 -8.84 2.61 5.36
N ILE A 49 -8.58 3.91 5.42
CA ILE A 49 -9.47 4.90 6.05
C ILE A 49 -10.80 4.98 5.28
N ASP A 50 -10.75 5.05 3.94
CA ASP A 50 -11.93 5.09 3.08
C ASP A 50 -12.77 3.79 3.18
N LEU A 51 -12.16 2.69 3.62
CA LEU A 51 -12.81 1.40 3.90
C LEU A 51 -13.24 1.24 5.37
N ASP A 52 -13.18 2.30 6.18
CA ASP A 52 -13.51 2.30 7.61
C ASP A 52 -12.67 1.33 8.47
N LEU A 53 -11.40 1.08 8.07
CA LEU A 53 -10.45 0.22 8.78
C LEU A 53 -9.16 0.97 9.17
N PRO A 54 -9.24 2.10 9.90
CA PRO A 54 -8.08 2.90 10.27
C PRO A 54 -7.11 2.16 11.20
N GLU A 55 -7.58 1.19 11.99
CA GLU A 55 -6.73 0.39 12.89
C GLU A 55 -5.67 -0.44 12.15
N LEU A 56 -5.93 -0.79 10.89
CA LEU A 56 -4.98 -1.51 10.04
C LEU A 56 -3.95 -0.58 9.38
N ALA A 57 -4.20 0.73 9.43
CA ALA A 57 -3.30 1.77 8.95
C ALA A 57 -2.29 2.21 10.03
N GLU A 58 -2.49 1.77 11.28
CA GLU A 58 -1.53 2.00 12.36
C GLU A 58 -0.30 1.11 12.15
N ASP A 59 0.86 1.76 12.07
CA ASP A 59 2.14 1.09 12.07
C ASP A 59 2.28 0.38 13.43
N ALA A 60 2.02 -0.94 13.47
CA ALA A 60 2.37 -1.75 14.63
C ALA A 60 3.87 -1.56 14.87
N GLN A 61 4.19 -0.85 15.96
CA GLN A 61 5.56 -0.59 16.42
C GLN A 61 6.34 -1.89 16.66
#